data_AF-A0A928INA9-F1
#
_entry.id   AF-A0A928INA9-F1
#
_cell.length_a   1.000
_cell.length_b   1.000
_cell.length_c   1.000
_cell.angle_alpha   90.00
_cell.angle_beta   90.00
_cell.angle_gamma   90.00
#
_symmetry.space_group_name_H-M   'P 1'
#
loop_
_entity.id
_entity.type
_entity.pdbx_description
1 polymer ?
#
loop_
_entity_poly.entity_id
_entity_poly.type
_entity_poly.pdbx_seq_one_letter_code
_entity_poly.pdbx_strand_id
1 'polypeptide(L)'
;MYTIDFGKYQLLYYLEHLWDNGVITTEPTHKTEGIKTYTCPCGETKTESIPTLTDVLSVVVDSRRATAGGTVSIDIYVDYNPGITGLIITAEYNNSALNLVSVTNGNLMSTITVGKNIVFNNTINCTESGLLVTLTFEVDEDAALGDYEIKCIVRECSNESLEAVPTSVVSGTLSVIDIMYGDADGNGAVNLNDVLLISTYLANYDYETGVPSIEVSAGADADGNGVINLNDAVLLCLYLANYDYDTGSSDVILGPVA
;
A
#
# COMPACT_ATOMS: atom_id res chain seq x y z
N MET A 1 27.05 -14.58 -38.37
CA MET A 1 26.58 -13.96 -39.63
C MET A 1 25.67 -14.98 -40.31
N TYR A 2 24.37 -14.92 -40.02
CA TYR A 2 23.35 -15.63 -40.78
C TYR A 2 22.27 -14.60 -41.08
N THR A 3 22.20 -14.21 -42.35
CA THR A 3 21.15 -13.36 -42.91
C THR A 3 20.10 -14.27 -43.50
N ILE A 4 18.86 -14.15 -43.02
CA ILE A 4 17.70 -14.67 -43.74
C ILE A 4 16.94 -13.43 -44.24
N ASP A 5 16.90 -13.29 -45.56
CA ASP A 5 16.21 -12.23 -46.28
C ASP A 5 14.78 -12.69 -46.61
N PHE A 6 13.79 -11.98 -46.06
CA PHE A 6 12.39 -12.15 -46.43
C PHE A 6 11.91 -10.86 -47.10
N GLY A 7 11.88 -10.89 -48.43
CA GLY A 7 11.42 -9.78 -49.24
C GLY A 7 10.04 -9.23 -48.84
N LYS A 8 9.98 -7.90 -48.74
CA LYS A 8 8.81 -7.02 -48.90
C LYS A 8 7.55 -7.21 -48.05
N TYR A 9 7.60 -7.99 -46.97
CA TYR A 9 6.56 -7.94 -45.94
C TYR A 9 7.21 -7.62 -44.60
N GLN A 10 7.10 -6.36 -44.17
CA GLN A 10 7.29 -5.98 -42.77
C GLN A 10 6.24 -6.74 -41.96
N LEU A 11 6.63 -7.86 -41.35
CA LEU A 11 5.89 -8.47 -40.26
C LEU A 11 6.05 -7.55 -39.04
N LEU A 12 5.20 -6.52 -38.96
CA LEU A 12 4.92 -5.83 -37.71
C LEU A 12 4.11 -6.81 -36.85
N TYR A 13 4.80 -7.64 -36.09
CA TYR A 13 4.18 -8.29 -34.95
C TYR A 13 3.93 -7.17 -33.92
N TYR A 14 2.75 -6.56 -33.97
CA TYR A 14 2.26 -5.75 -32.87
C TYR A 14 1.98 -6.77 -31.75
N LEU A 15 2.98 -7.04 -30.90
CA LEU A 15 2.69 -7.68 -29.63
C LEU A 15 1.83 -6.68 -28.88
N GLU A 16 0.53 -6.91 -28.85
CA GLU A 16 -0.36 -6.19 -27.95
C GLU A 16 0.22 -6.34 -26.53
N HIS A 17 0.32 -5.22 -25.82
CA HIS A 17 0.85 -5.22 -24.46
C HIS A 17 -0.03 -6.11 -23.57
N LEU A 18 0.64 -6.98 -22.81
CA LEU A 18 0.02 -7.78 -21.76
C LEU A 18 0.05 -6.96 -20.47
N TRP A 19 -0.86 -6.00 -20.35
CA TRP A 19 -0.98 -5.19 -19.14
C TRP A 19 -1.36 -6.05 -17.93
N ASP A 20 -0.77 -5.73 -16.78
CA ASP A 20 -1.20 -6.24 -15.48
C ASP A 20 -2.59 -5.72 -15.07
N ASN A 21 -3.01 -6.04 -13.84
CA ASN A 21 -4.28 -5.55 -13.30
C ASN A 21 -4.26 -4.05 -12.95
N GLY A 22 -3.10 -3.40 -13.08
CA GLY A 22 -2.80 -2.04 -12.66
C GLY A 22 -2.81 -1.85 -11.14
N VAL A 23 -1.94 -0.96 -10.66
CA VAL A 23 -1.81 -0.58 -9.24
C VAL A 23 -2.25 0.88 -9.08
N ILE A 24 -3.04 1.16 -8.05
CA ILE A 24 -3.36 2.55 -7.70
C ILE A 24 -2.07 3.17 -7.14
N THR A 25 -1.53 4.15 -7.85
CA THR A 25 -0.31 4.87 -7.45
C THR A 25 -0.63 6.19 -6.76
N THR A 26 -1.86 6.68 -6.92
CA THR A 26 -2.37 7.85 -6.20
C THR A 26 -3.85 7.65 -5.95
N GLU A 27 -4.27 7.61 -4.70
CA GLU A 27 -5.69 7.51 -4.35
C GLU A 27 -6.45 8.80 -4.72
N PRO A 28 -7.68 8.72 -5.25
CA PRO A 28 -8.49 9.90 -5.54
C PRO A 28 -8.91 10.61 -4.25
N THR A 29 -9.04 11.94 -4.31
CA THR A 29 -9.60 12.76 -3.22
C THR A 29 -10.82 13.54 -3.72
N HIS A 30 -11.46 14.32 -2.84
CA HIS A 30 -12.51 15.26 -3.25
C HIS A 30 -12.00 16.42 -4.12
N LYS A 31 -10.68 16.63 -4.18
CA LYS A 31 -10.06 17.76 -4.89
C LYS A 31 -9.16 17.34 -6.05
N THR A 32 -8.65 16.12 -6.01
CA THR A 32 -7.67 15.61 -6.96
C THR A 32 -8.10 14.25 -7.49
N GLU A 33 -7.97 14.05 -8.79
CA GLU A 33 -8.16 12.74 -9.40
C GLU A 33 -7.07 11.77 -8.89
N GLY A 34 -7.43 10.50 -8.79
CA GLY A 34 -6.47 9.42 -8.52
C GLY A 34 -5.80 8.94 -9.80
N ILE A 35 -4.77 8.12 -9.65
CA ILE A 35 -4.01 7.56 -10.78
C ILE A 35 -3.84 6.06 -10.59
N LYS A 36 -4.23 5.31 -11.62
CA LYS A 36 -3.95 3.88 -11.73
C LYS A 36 -2.90 3.64 -12.82
N THR A 37 -1.80 2.99 -12.46
CA THR A 37 -0.68 2.69 -13.36
C THR A 37 -0.69 1.22 -13.73
N TYR A 38 -0.56 0.92 -15.02
CA TYR A 38 -0.47 -0.44 -15.57
C TYR A 38 0.93 -0.69 -16.07
N THR A 39 1.45 -1.89 -15.84
CA THR A 39 2.77 -2.32 -16.31
C THR A 39 2.64 -3.52 -17.23
N CYS A 40 3.42 -3.54 -18.31
CA CYS A 40 3.55 -4.68 -19.20
C CYS A 40 4.90 -5.37 -18.94
N PRO A 41 5.00 -6.72 -19.00
CA PRO A 41 6.28 -7.44 -18.86
C PRO A 41 7.39 -7.03 -19.86
N CYS A 42 7.09 -6.17 -20.83
CA CYS A 42 8.06 -5.58 -21.75
C CYS A 42 8.68 -4.27 -21.26
N GLY A 43 8.37 -3.82 -20.04
CA GLY A 43 8.89 -2.59 -19.43
C GLY A 43 8.04 -1.33 -19.66
N GLU A 44 7.03 -1.40 -20.53
CA GLU A 44 6.17 -0.24 -20.81
C GLU A 44 5.12 -0.03 -19.72
N THR A 45 4.74 1.23 -19.50
CA THR A 45 3.69 1.62 -18.55
C THR A 45 2.64 2.52 -19.19
N LYS A 46 1.42 2.51 -18.65
CA LYS A 46 0.37 3.49 -18.97
C LYS A 46 -0.41 3.87 -17.71
N THR A 47 -1.01 5.05 -17.71
CA THR A 47 -1.82 5.54 -16.58
C THR A 47 -3.25 5.82 -16.97
N GLU A 48 -4.18 5.56 -16.06
CA GLU A 48 -5.59 5.93 -16.18
C GLU A 48 -5.99 6.81 -14.98
N SER A 49 -6.74 7.88 -15.25
CA SER A 49 -7.26 8.77 -14.21
C SER A 49 -8.48 8.16 -13.52
N ILE A 50 -8.51 8.25 -12.20
CA ILE A 50 -9.64 7.86 -11.35
C ILE A 50 -10.38 9.15 -10.95
N PRO A 51 -11.69 9.28 -11.23
CA PRO A 51 -12.46 10.48 -10.89
C PRO A 51 -12.35 10.85 -9.40
N THR A 52 -12.51 12.14 -9.10
CA THR A 52 -12.59 12.64 -7.73
C THR A 52 -13.74 12.00 -6.96
N LEU A 53 -13.63 11.98 -5.64
CA LEU A 53 -14.70 11.54 -4.74
C LEU A 53 -15.89 12.51 -4.79
N THR A 54 -17.10 12.01 -4.55
CA THR A 54 -18.32 12.81 -4.47
C THR A 54 -18.35 13.65 -3.19
N ASP A 55 -18.92 14.86 -3.20
CA ASP A 55 -19.05 15.78 -2.05
C ASP A 55 -20.01 15.27 -0.92
N VAL A 56 -19.75 14.09 -0.38
CA VAL A 56 -20.38 13.51 0.81
C VAL A 56 -19.28 12.95 1.72
N LEU A 57 -19.60 12.66 2.98
CA LEU A 57 -18.60 12.06 3.89
C LEU A 57 -18.08 10.75 3.29
N SER A 58 -16.76 10.60 3.21
CA SER A 58 -16.13 9.39 2.69
C SER A 58 -15.43 8.63 3.80
N VAL A 59 -15.72 7.34 3.93
CA VAL A 59 -14.88 6.41 4.69
C VAL A 59 -13.86 5.80 3.72
N VAL A 60 -12.59 6.12 3.91
CA VAL A 60 -11.50 5.75 3.01
C VAL A 60 -10.62 4.72 3.71
N VAL A 61 -10.49 3.54 3.12
CA VAL A 61 -9.60 2.48 3.61
C VAL A 61 -8.28 2.57 2.86
N ASP A 62 -7.18 2.63 3.59
CA ASP A 62 -5.84 2.73 3.04
C ASP A 62 -5.42 1.44 2.30
N SER A 63 -4.57 1.60 1.29
CA SER A 63 -4.00 0.50 0.51
C SER A 63 -2.58 0.22 0.99
N ARG A 64 -2.22 -1.04 1.19
CA ARG A 64 -0.90 -1.45 1.71
C ARG A 64 -0.35 -2.66 0.97
N ARG A 65 0.92 -2.95 1.22
CA ARG A 65 1.61 -4.16 0.78
C ARG A 65 2.12 -4.91 2.00
N ALA A 66 2.17 -6.23 1.92
CA ALA A 66 2.73 -7.09 2.96
C ALA A 66 3.23 -8.40 2.36
N THR A 67 4.10 -9.10 3.09
CA THR A 67 4.49 -10.48 2.77
C THR A 67 3.62 -11.48 3.54
N ALA A 68 3.49 -12.69 3.02
CA ALA A 68 2.82 -13.78 3.73
C ALA A 68 3.55 -14.08 5.06
N GLY A 69 2.79 -14.39 6.12
CA GLY A 69 3.32 -14.55 7.48
C GLY A 69 3.69 -13.25 8.20
N GLY A 70 3.60 -12.09 7.51
CA GLY A 70 3.89 -10.78 8.08
C GLY A 70 2.71 -10.18 8.87
N THR A 71 2.94 -8.99 9.44
CA THR A 71 1.87 -8.16 10.01
C THR A 71 1.77 -6.84 9.27
N VAL A 72 0.55 -6.32 9.13
CA VAL A 72 0.28 -5.08 8.42
C VAL A 72 -0.80 -4.27 9.14
N SER A 73 -0.63 -2.96 9.20
CA SER A 73 -1.64 -2.04 9.73
C SER A 73 -2.28 -1.25 8.59
N ILE A 74 -3.61 -1.27 8.56
CA ILE A 74 -4.43 -0.58 7.56
C ILE A 74 -5.16 0.55 8.28
N ASP A 75 -4.86 1.77 7.87
CA ASP A 75 -5.54 2.95 8.38
C ASP A 75 -6.85 3.18 7.64
N ILE A 76 -7.86 3.65 8.38
CA ILE A 76 -9.15 4.03 7.83
C ILE A 76 -9.42 5.47 8.24
N TYR A 77 -9.71 6.30 7.25
CA TYR A 77 -9.92 7.72 7.40
C TYR A 77 -11.39 8.09 7.17
N VAL A 78 -11.79 9.23 7.73
CA VAL A 78 -12.96 9.96 7.29
C VAL A 78 -12.50 11.22 6.56
N ASP A 79 -12.93 11.37 5.32
CA ASP A 79 -12.73 12.57 4.52
C ASP A 79 -14.07 13.28 4.25
N TYR A 80 -14.01 14.57 3.93
CA TYR A 80 -15.15 15.45 3.66
C TYR A 80 -16.23 15.37 4.76
N ASN A 81 -15.82 15.52 6.02
CA ASN A 81 -16.72 15.37 7.16
C ASN A 81 -17.60 16.63 7.36
N PRO A 82 -18.93 16.59 7.13
CA PRO A 82 -19.79 17.75 7.31
C PRO A 82 -20.13 18.02 8.79
N GLY A 83 -19.70 17.16 9.71
CA GLY A 83 -20.09 17.17 11.11
C GLY A 83 -20.82 15.89 11.48
N ILE A 84 -20.13 14.98 12.17
CA ILE A 84 -20.72 13.73 12.68
C ILE A 84 -20.53 13.61 14.19
N THR A 85 -21.54 13.04 14.86
CA THR A 85 -21.48 12.67 16.27
C THR A 85 -21.35 11.17 16.45
N GLY A 86 -21.87 10.36 15.51
CA GLY A 86 -21.80 8.91 15.56
C GLY A 86 -21.57 8.28 14.19
N LEU A 87 -20.80 7.21 14.16
CA LEU A 87 -20.53 6.39 12.98
C LEU A 87 -20.44 4.93 13.40
N ILE A 88 -21.08 4.04 12.65
CA ILE A 88 -20.97 2.59 12.83
C ILE A 88 -20.51 1.98 11.52
N ILE A 89 -19.41 1.23 11.54
CA ILE A 89 -18.90 0.51 10.37
C ILE A 89 -18.77 -0.99 10.63
N THR A 90 -18.78 -1.78 9.58
CA THR A 90 -18.31 -3.17 9.56
C THR A 90 -17.13 -3.27 8.60
N ALA A 91 -16.00 -3.78 9.04
CA ALA A 91 -14.90 -4.15 8.14
C ALA A 91 -15.20 -5.51 7.48
N GLU A 92 -15.01 -5.60 6.18
CA GLU A 92 -15.07 -6.85 5.40
C GLU A 92 -13.73 -7.07 4.70
N TYR A 93 -13.20 -8.28 4.85
CA TYR A 93 -11.91 -8.71 4.32
C TYR A 93 -11.90 -10.24 4.16
N ASN A 94 -10.90 -10.78 3.46
CA ASN A 94 -10.74 -12.22 3.32
C ASN A 94 -10.19 -12.84 4.60
N ASN A 95 -11.07 -13.40 5.43
CA ASN A 95 -10.72 -14.01 6.72
C ASN A 95 -9.98 -15.36 6.61
N SER A 96 -9.77 -15.89 5.40
CA SER A 96 -8.93 -17.08 5.18
C SER A 96 -7.47 -16.71 4.90
N ALA A 97 -7.20 -15.46 4.51
CA ALA A 97 -5.86 -14.95 4.27
C ALA A 97 -5.42 -13.92 5.33
N LEU A 98 -6.36 -13.29 6.03
CA LEU A 98 -6.10 -12.20 6.97
C LEU A 98 -6.75 -12.46 8.32
N ASN A 99 -5.93 -12.41 9.37
CA ASN A 99 -6.36 -12.51 10.75
C ASN A 99 -6.33 -11.13 11.41
N LEU A 100 -7.47 -10.60 11.83
CA LEU A 100 -7.53 -9.29 12.51
C LEU A 100 -7.00 -9.43 13.94
N VAL A 101 -5.87 -8.81 14.22
CA VAL A 101 -5.15 -8.87 15.50
C VAL A 101 -5.64 -7.79 16.45
N SER A 102 -5.80 -6.56 15.96
CA SER A 102 -6.20 -5.43 16.80
C SER A 102 -6.97 -4.35 16.03
N VAL A 103 -7.73 -3.57 16.79
CA VAL A 103 -8.46 -2.39 16.33
C VAL A 103 -8.06 -1.23 17.23
N THR A 104 -7.31 -0.29 16.70
CA THR A 104 -6.76 0.85 17.45
C THR A 104 -7.54 2.10 17.08
N ASN A 105 -8.10 2.80 18.08
CA ASN A 105 -8.83 4.04 17.84
C ASN A 105 -7.91 5.08 17.20
N GLY A 106 -8.42 5.76 16.18
CA GLY A 106 -7.78 6.97 15.66
C GLY A 106 -8.00 8.16 16.60
N ASN A 107 -7.71 9.35 16.09
CA ASN A 107 -7.85 10.60 16.82
C ASN A 107 -9.14 11.37 16.47
N LEU A 108 -9.88 10.94 15.44
CA LEU A 108 -11.06 11.64 14.95
C LEU A 108 -12.25 11.59 15.93
N MET A 109 -12.47 10.43 16.54
CA MET A 109 -13.60 10.16 17.44
C MET A 109 -13.09 9.77 18.82
N SER A 110 -13.70 10.31 19.87
CA SER A 110 -13.26 10.18 21.26
C SER A 110 -13.51 8.80 21.86
N THR A 111 -14.55 8.11 21.40
CA THR A 111 -14.94 6.80 21.93
C THR A 111 -15.09 5.79 20.81
N ILE A 112 -14.55 4.59 21.04
CA ILE A 112 -14.71 3.42 20.19
C ILE A 112 -15.32 2.27 21.01
N THR A 113 -16.22 1.50 20.41
CA THR A 113 -16.65 0.20 20.92
C THR A 113 -16.52 -0.83 19.81
N VAL A 114 -15.73 -1.89 20.06
CA VAL A 114 -15.40 -2.91 19.06
C VAL A 114 -16.18 -4.19 19.35
N GLY A 115 -16.88 -4.68 18.33
CA GLY A 115 -17.54 -5.98 18.30
C GLY A 115 -17.63 -6.47 16.86
N LYS A 116 -18.75 -7.07 16.45
CA LYS A 116 -18.99 -7.37 15.02
C LYS A 116 -18.96 -6.11 14.15
N ASN A 117 -19.42 -4.99 14.73
CA ASN A 117 -19.30 -3.66 14.17
C ASN A 117 -18.32 -2.85 15.04
N ILE A 118 -17.78 -1.80 14.46
CA ILE A 118 -17.01 -0.80 15.18
C ILE A 118 -17.89 0.44 15.30
N VAL A 119 -18.19 0.84 16.53
CA VAL A 119 -19.03 1.99 16.86
C VAL A 119 -18.13 3.12 17.33
N PHE A 120 -18.29 4.29 16.72
CA PHE A 120 -17.61 5.52 17.07
C PHE A 120 -18.64 6.57 17.51
N ASN A 121 -18.34 7.28 18.59
CA ASN A 121 -19.22 8.35 19.05
C ASN A 121 -18.44 9.48 19.74
N ASN A 122 -19.05 10.67 19.69
CA ASN A 122 -18.62 11.88 20.39
C ASN A 122 -19.79 12.49 21.16
N THR A 123 -19.49 13.47 22.02
CA THR A 123 -20.50 14.26 22.74
C THR A 123 -21.06 15.41 21.90
N ILE A 124 -20.28 15.87 20.91
CA ILE A 124 -20.61 16.94 19.96
C ILE A 124 -20.15 16.53 18.56
N ASN A 125 -20.63 17.23 17.53
CA ASN A 125 -20.14 17.00 16.17
C ASN A 125 -18.61 17.16 16.06
N CYS A 126 -17.95 16.17 15.49
CA CYS A 126 -16.62 16.29 14.91
C CYS A 126 -16.77 16.75 13.47
N THR A 127 -16.12 17.86 13.12
CA THR A 127 -16.10 18.46 11.76
C THR A 127 -14.74 18.33 11.09
N GLU A 128 -13.73 17.84 11.81
CA GLU A 128 -12.42 17.53 11.24
C GLU A 128 -12.52 16.28 10.37
N SER A 129 -11.60 16.15 9.41
CA SER A 129 -11.32 14.91 8.70
C SER A 129 -10.01 14.33 9.21
N GLY A 130 -9.85 13.00 9.12
CA GLY A 130 -8.64 12.35 9.63
C GLY A 130 -8.81 10.88 9.99
N LEU A 131 -7.82 10.36 10.71
CA LEU A 131 -7.73 8.94 11.07
C LEU A 131 -8.87 8.54 12.02
N LEU A 132 -9.72 7.64 11.54
CA LEU A 132 -10.83 7.09 12.29
C LEU A 132 -10.38 5.89 13.14
N VAL A 133 -9.70 4.94 12.51
CA VAL A 133 -9.28 3.68 13.14
C VAL A 133 -8.15 3.02 12.35
N THR A 134 -7.26 2.32 13.05
CA THR A 134 -6.24 1.47 12.45
C THR A 134 -6.59 0.01 12.74
N LEU A 135 -6.65 -0.81 11.69
CA LEU A 135 -6.84 -2.27 11.77
C LEU A 135 -5.50 -2.95 11.57
N THR A 136 -5.04 -3.75 12.53
CA THR A 136 -3.81 -4.54 12.36
C THR A 136 -4.16 -5.98 12.04
N PHE A 137 -3.61 -6.49 10.95
CA PHE A 137 -3.77 -7.86 10.48
C PHE A 137 -2.45 -8.63 10.56
N GLU A 138 -2.55 -9.91 10.84
CA GLU A 138 -1.55 -10.92 10.51
C GLU A 138 -1.96 -11.55 9.18
N VAL A 139 -1.02 -11.62 8.23
CA VAL A 139 -1.21 -12.25 6.92
C VAL A 139 -0.86 -13.72 7.07
N ASP A 140 -1.76 -14.60 6.62
CA ASP A 140 -1.53 -16.04 6.67
C ASP A 140 -0.22 -16.42 5.96
N GLU A 141 0.51 -17.40 6.49
CA GLU A 141 1.79 -17.85 5.93
C GLU A 141 1.65 -18.47 4.54
N ASP A 142 0.46 -19.02 4.25
CA ASP A 142 0.10 -19.63 2.97
C ASP A 142 -0.77 -18.70 2.10
N ALA A 143 -0.89 -17.41 2.48
CA ALA A 143 -1.62 -16.44 1.69
C ALA A 143 -1.04 -16.36 0.26
N ALA A 144 -1.92 -16.54 -0.73
CA ALA A 144 -1.51 -16.45 -2.12
C ALA A 144 -1.06 -15.02 -2.47
N LEU A 145 -0.07 -14.90 -3.36
CA LEU A 145 0.32 -13.60 -3.88
C LEU A 145 -0.84 -12.95 -4.65
N GLY A 146 -1.01 -11.65 -4.47
CA GLY A 146 -2.02 -10.87 -5.17
C GLY A 146 -2.77 -9.90 -4.27
N ASP A 147 -3.83 -9.33 -4.84
CA ASP A 147 -4.58 -8.25 -4.22
C ASP A 147 -5.79 -8.78 -3.44
N TYR A 148 -5.91 -8.32 -2.20
CA TYR A 148 -7.01 -8.60 -1.29
C TYR A 148 -7.75 -7.30 -0.99
N GLU A 149 -9.02 -7.22 -1.38
CA GLU A 149 -9.86 -6.07 -1.05
C GLU A 149 -10.14 -6.02 0.46
N ILE A 150 -9.95 -4.83 1.04
CA ILE A 150 -10.39 -4.49 2.39
C ILE A 150 -11.39 -3.35 2.25
N LYS A 151 -12.63 -3.59 2.68
CA LYS A 151 -13.71 -2.62 2.52
C LYS A 151 -14.46 -2.40 3.82
N CYS A 152 -15.09 -1.23 3.93
CA CYS A 152 -15.99 -0.92 5.02
C CYS A 152 -17.44 -0.88 4.54
N ILE A 153 -18.37 -1.26 5.42
CA ILE A 153 -19.80 -0.99 5.24
C ILE A 153 -20.20 -0.02 6.33
N VAL A 154 -20.62 1.18 5.93
CA VAL A 154 -21.27 2.12 6.85
C VAL A 154 -22.67 1.60 7.19
N ARG A 155 -22.92 1.35 8.46
CA ARG A 155 -24.22 0.90 8.98
C ARG A 155 -25.09 2.08 9.37
N GLU A 156 -24.51 3.04 10.08
CA GLU A 156 -25.16 4.26 10.52
C GLU A 156 -24.14 5.39 10.56
N CYS A 157 -24.57 6.61 10.22
CA CYS A 157 -23.77 7.82 10.34
C CYS A 157 -24.73 8.98 10.64
N SER A 158 -24.52 9.67 11.75
CA SER A 158 -25.45 10.70 12.24
C SER A 158 -24.75 11.89 12.86
N ASN A 159 -25.37 13.06 12.75
CA ASN A 159 -24.95 14.29 13.42
C ASN A 159 -25.53 14.40 14.85
N GLU A 160 -25.19 15.47 15.58
CA GLU A 160 -25.65 15.71 16.96
C GLU A 160 -27.17 15.92 17.07
N SER A 161 -27.83 16.29 15.96
CA SER A 161 -29.29 16.39 15.86
C SER A 161 -29.97 15.05 15.56
N LEU A 162 -29.21 13.96 15.52
CA LEU A 162 -29.63 12.60 15.17
C LEU A 162 -30.13 12.45 13.73
N GLU A 163 -29.75 13.38 12.85
CA GLU A 163 -30.04 13.30 11.43
C GLU A 163 -28.99 12.44 10.73
N ALA A 164 -29.43 11.59 9.80
CA ALA A 164 -28.54 10.74 9.03
C ALA A 164 -27.66 11.59 8.09
N VAL A 165 -26.36 11.31 8.09
CA VAL A 165 -25.38 11.94 7.20
C VAL A 165 -25.11 10.99 6.03
N PRO A 166 -25.28 11.42 4.77
CA PRO A 166 -24.94 10.62 3.60
C PRO A 166 -23.45 10.26 3.57
N THR A 167 -23.13 9.03 3.17
CA THR A 167 -21.76 8.53 3.13
C THR A 167 -21.43 7.81 1.83
N SER A 168 -20.15 7.83 1.47
CA SER A 168 -19.51 6.95 0.48
C SER A 168 -18.40 6.14 1.13
N VAL A 169 -18.00 5.05 0.48
CA VAL A 169 -16.86 4.22 0.89
C VAL A 169 -15.90 4.07 -0.27
N VAL A 170 -14.61 4.21 0.04
CA VAL A 170 -13.50 3.84 -0.84
C VAL A 170 -12.82 2.62 -0.23
N SER A 171 -12.87 1.48 -0.93
CA SER A 171 -12.16 0.27 -0.52
C SER A 171 -10.66 0.44 -0.71
N GLY A 172 -9.88 -0.15 0.19
CA GLY A 172 -8.44 -0.26 0.08
C GLY A 172 -8.06 -1.64 -0.44
N THR A 173 -6.81 -1.75 -0.88
CA THR A 173 -6.23 -3.02 -1.34
C THR A 173 -5.02 -3.38 -0.50
N LEU A 174 -4.98 -4.61 0.01
CA LEU A 174 -3.76 -5.21 0.53
C LEU A 174 -3.14 -6.11 -0.54
N SER A 175 -2.00 -5.73 -1.07
CA SER A 175 -1.23 -6.57 -2.00
C SER A 175 -0.26 -7.46 -1.24
N VAL A 176 -0.53 -8.76 -1.24
CA VAL A 176 0.40 -9.78 -0.73
C VAL A 176 1.47 -10.04 -1.80
N ILE A 177 2.71 -9.78 -1.44
CA ILE A 177 3.88 -9.84 -2.34
C ILE A 177 4.93 -10.79 -1.78
N ASP A 178 5.81 -11.26 -2.66
CA ASP A 178 6.88 -12.19 -2.30
C ASP A 178 8.03 -11.44 -1.58
N ILE A 179 8.47 -10.32 -2.15
CA ILE A 179 9.57 -9.51 -1.64
C ILE A 179 9.09 -8.07 -1.45
N MET A 180 9.31 -7.54 -0.25
CA MET A 180 9.20 -6.11 0.02
C MET A 180 10.57 -5.44 -0.18
N TYR A 181 10.82 -4.93 -1.39
CA TYR A 181 12.08 -4.26 -1.70
C TYR A 181 12.30 -3.04 -0.79
N GLY A 182 13.50 -2.93 -0.23
CA GLY A 182 13.89 -1.93 0.76
C GLY A 182 13.72 -2.36 2.22
N ASP A 183 13.00 -3.44 2.51
CA ASP A 183 12.83 -3.98 3.87
C ASP A 183 13.94 -5.01 4.15
N ALA A 184 15.12 -4.51 4.51
CA ALA A 184 16.32 -5.33 4.67
C ALA A 184 16.31 -6.15 5.96
N ASP A 185 15.59 -5.70 6.99
CA ASP A 185 15.48 -6.43 8.26
C ASP A 185 14.26 -7.38 8.31
N GLY A 186 13.35 -7.29 7.33
CA GLY A 186 12.21 -8.18 7.16
C GLY A 186 11.05 -7.88 8.12
N ASN A 187 11.00 -6.66 8.66
CA ASN A 187 9.97 -6.26 9.62
C ASN A 187 8.68 -5.74 8.97
N GLY A 188 8.64 -5.67 7.64
CA GLY A 188 7.51 -5.17 6.85
C GLY A 188 7.45 -3.66 6.69
N ALA A 189 8.47 -2.91 7.11
CA ALA A 189 8.52 -1.45 7.05
C ALA A 189 9.84 -0.95 6.49
N VAL A 190 9.78 -0.28 5.34
CA VAL A 190 10.94 0.32 4.68
C VAL A 190 11.33 1.65 5.38
N ASN A 191 12.48 1.67 6.04
CA ASN A 191 12.93 2.82 6.85
C ASN A 191 14.46 2.94 6.96
N LEU A 192 14.94 3.87 7.81
CA LEU A 192 16.38 4.14 7.95
C LEU A 192 17.16 2.96 8.55
N ASN A 193 16.52 2.11 9.36
CA ASN A 193 17.18 0.93 9.93
C ASN A 193 17.59 -0.05 8.82
N ASP A 194 16.81 -0.17 7.75
CA ASP A 194 17.13 -1.01 6.60
C ASP A 194 18.38 -0.51 5.88
N VAL A 195 18.50 0.81 5.68
CA VAL A 195 19.71 1.44 5.11
C VAL A 195 20.94 1.14 5.96
N LEU A 196 20.79 1.26 7.28
CA LEU A 196 21.89 1.00 8.23
C LEU A 196 22.26 -0.49 8.25
N LEU A 197 21.28 -1.38 8.11
CA LEU A 197 21.51 -2.82 8.05
C LEU A 197 22.25 -3.21 6.78
N ILE A 198 21.83 -2.71 5.60
CA ILE A 198 22.57 -2.90 4.33
C ILE A 198 24.00 -2.37 4.46
N SER A 199 24.17 -1.16 5.01
CA SER A 199 25.50 -0.57 5.21
C SER A 199 26.39 -1.42 6.14
N THR A 200 25.80 -1.98 7.19
CA THR A 200 26.48 -2.86 8.15
C THR A 200 26.83 -4.20 7.50
N TYR A 201 25.92 -4.77 6.71
CA TYR A 201 26.15 -5.97 5.91
C TYR A 201 27.37 -5.80 5.00
N LEU A 202 27.43 -4.71 4.23
CA LEU A 202 28.54 -4.43 3.30
C LEU A 202 29.87 -4.20 4.02
N ALA A 203 29.85 -3.53 5.18
CA ALA A 203 31.06 -3.30 5.99
C ALA A 203 31.64 -4.60 6.57
N ASN A 204 30.80 -5.63 6.71
CA ASN A 204 31.14 -6.93 7.29
C ASN A 204 31.17 -8.06 6.25
N TYR A 205 31.19 -7.70 4.96
CA TYR A 205 31.32 -8.63 3.84
C TYR A 205 32.78 -9.02 3.64
N ASP A 206 33.07 -10.32 3.68
CA ASP A 206 34.40 -10.83 3.36
C ASP A 206 34.50 -11.08 1.85
N TYR A 207 35.21 -10.19 1.15
CA TYR A 207 35.41 -10.26 -0.29
C TYR A 207 36.31 -11.42 -0.75
N GLU A 208 37.09 -12.02 0.15
CA GLU A 208 37.94 -13.18 -0.17
C GLU A 208 37.14 -14.48 -0.15
N THR A 209 36.18 -14.59 0.77
CA THR A 209 35.34 -15.80 0.93
C THR A 209 33.98 -15.67 0.27
N GLY A 210 33.52 -14.45 -0.03
CA GLY A 210 32.18 -14.16 -0.55
C GLY A 210 31.07 -14.37 0.49
N VAL A 211 31.42 -14.41 1.78
CA VAL A 211 30.48 -14.71 2.87
C VAL A 211 30.25 -13.46 3.72
N PRO A 212 29.01 -13.00 3.86
CA PRO A 212 28.68 -11.96 4.82
C PRO A 212 28.64 -12.54 6.25
N SER A 213 28.98 -11.73 7.25
CA SER A 213 28.85 -12.12 8.67
C SER A 213 27.60 -11.57 9.36
N ILE A 214 26.76 -10.87 8.59
CA ILE A 214 25.47 -10.32 8.98
C ILE A 214 24.43 -10.83 7.98
N GLU A 215 23.29 -11.28 8.47
CA GLU A 215 22.17 -11.72 7.65
C GLU A 215 21.26 -10.53 7.33
N VAL A 216 20.69 -10.55 6.13
CA VAL A 216 19.68 -9.58 5.66
C VAL A 216 18.59 -10.32 4.91
N SER A 217 17.40 -9.74 4.88
CA SER A 217 16.26 -10.26 4.12
C SER A 217 16.48 -10.05 2.61
N ALA A 218 15.67 -10.72 1.79
CA ALA A 218 15.65 -10.51 0.33
C ALA A 218 15.31 -9.06 -0.07
N GLY A 219 14.63 -8.30 0.80
CA GLY A 219 14.34 -6.89 0.59
C GLY A 219 15.58 -5.99 0.56
N ALA A 220 16.74 -6.46 1.01
CA ALA A 220 18.00 -5.72 0.96
C ALA A 220 18.50 -5.42 -0.47
N ASP A 221 18.10 -6.24 -1.45
CA ASP A 221 18.33 -6.03 -2.88
C ASP A 221 17.32 -4.98 -3.41
N ALA A 222 17.44 -3.74 -2.95
CA ALA A 222 16.44 -2.69 -3.11
C ALA A 222 16.15 -2.34 -4.58
N ASP A 223 17.09 -2.56 -5.50
CA ASP A 223 16.88 -2.38 -6.94
C ASP A 223 16.47 -3.67 -7.68
N GLY A 224 16.38 -4.80 -6.97
CA GLY A 224 15.93 -6.09 -7.49
C GLY A 224 16.85 -6.73 -8.54
N ASN A 225 18.12 -6.32 -8.63
CA ASN A 225 19.04 -6.83 -9.64
C ASN A 225 19.67 -8.20 -9.28
N GLY A 226 19.41 -8.69 -8.06
CA GLY A 226 19.93 -9.94 -7.52
C GLY A 226 21.28 -9.81 -6.79
N VAL A 227 21.78 -8.59 -6.55
CA VAL A 227 23.09 -8.32 -5.97
C VAL A 227 23.02 -7.16 -4.97
N ILE A 228 23.13 -7.49 -3.69
CA ILE A 228 23.18 -6.51 -2.60
C ILE A 228 24.53 -5.79 -2.63
N ASN A 229 24.50 -4.47 -2.88
CA ASN A 229 25.66 -3.61 -2.96
C ASN A 229 25.35 -2.17 -2.53
N LEU A 230 26.30 -1.24 -2.75
CA LEU A 230 26.14 0.16 -2.34
C LEU A 230 24.98 0.87 -3.07
N ASN A 231 24.64 0.45 -4.29
CA ASN A 231 23.54 1.02 -5.05
C ASN A 231 22.19 0.81 -4.35
N ASP A 232 21.99 -0.34 -3.69
CA ASP A 232 20.75 -0.62 -2.94
C ASP A 232 20.59 0.34 -1.77
N ALA A 233 21.66 0.54 -0.99
CA ALA A 233 21.65 1.51 0.10
C ALA A 233 21.40 2.95 -0.39
N VAL A 234 21.97 3.32 -1.54
CA VAL A 234 21.78 4.64 -2.15
C VAL A 234 20.36 4.81 -2.68
N LEU A 235 19.82 3.82 -3.38
CA LEU A 235 18.45 3.84 -3.90
C LEU A 235 17.45 3.96 -2.74
N LEU A 236 17.66 3.21 -1.67
CA LEU A 236 16.82 3.27 -0.49
C LEU A 236 16.92 4.64 0.23
N CYS A 237 18.11 5.24 0.28
CA CYS A 237 18.26 6.62 0.77
C CYS A 237 17.47 7.61 -0.09
N LEU A 238 17.52 7.47 -1.41
CA LEU A 238 16.75 8.32 -2.34
C LEU A 238 15.25 8.12 -2.16
N TYR A 239 14.81 6.88 -2.00
CA TYR A 239 13.42 6.54 -1.70
C TYR A 239 12.92 7.27 -0.46
N LEU A 240 13.63 7.15 0.65
CA LEU A 240 13.27 7.80 1.92
C LEU A 240 13.35 9.33 1.84
N ALA A 241 14.32 9.88 1.11
CA ALA A 241 14.47 11.32 0.92
C ALA A 241 13.34 11.95 0.08
N ASN A 242 12.67 11.16 -0.76
CA ASN A 242 11.54 11.57 -1.60
C ASN A 242 10.21 10.99 -1.11
N TYR A 243 10.17 10.44 0.10
CA TYR A 243 8.94 9.90 0.68
C TYR A 243 8.07 11.05 1.20
N ASP A 244 6.88 11.19 0.63
CA ASP A 244 5.85 12.11 1.10
C ASP A 244 5.03 11.40 2.20
N TYR A 245 5.13 11.92 3.42
CA TYR A 245 4.42 11.37 4.58
C TYR A 245 2.93 11.73 4.61
N ASP A 246 2.50 12.76 3.87
CA ASP A 246 1.10 13.13 3.76
C ASP A 246 0.37 12.21 2.79
N THR A 247 1.04 11.80 1.70
CA THR A 247 0.46 10.86 0.71
C THR A 247 0.86 9.40 0.93
N GLY A 248 1.88 9.13 1.75
CA GLY A 248 2.38 7.79 2.02
C GLY A 248 3.09 7.14 0.83
N SER A 249 3.74 7.93 -0.03
CA SER A 249 4.35 7.45 -1.28
C SER A 249 5.69 8.13 -1.57
N SER A 250 6.55 7.45 -2.33
CA SER A 250 7.78 8.05 -2.90
C SER A 250 7.72 8.05 -4.41
N ASP A 251 8.27 9.10 -5.04
CA ASP A 251 8.45 9.16 -6.49
C ASP A 251 9.57 8.21 -6.98
N VAL A 252 10.39 7.70 -6.06
CA VAL A 252 11.40 6.69 -6.34
C VAL A 252 10.77 5.31 -6.16
N ILE A 253 10.98 4.42 -7.12
CA ILE A 253 10.44 3.05 -7.09
C ILE A 253 11.54 2.09 -6.65
N LEU A 254 11.19 1.17 -5.74
CA LEU A 254 12.05 0.06 -5.31
C LEU A 254 11.66 -1.23 -6.04
N GLY A 255 12.63 -2.11 -6.21
CA GLY A 255 12.52 -3.36 -6.94
C GLY A 255 13.04 -3.28 -8.38
N PRO A 256 12.93 -4.38 -9.14
CA PRO A 256 13.50 -4.51 -10.47
C PRO A 256 12.92 -3.45 -11.39
N VAL A 257 13.81 -2.72 -12.05
CA VAL A 257 13.42 -1.81 -13.14
C VAL A 257 12.98 -2.68 -14.31
N ALA A 258 11.71 -2.57 -14.69
CA ALA A 258 11.14 -3.31 -15.83
C ALA A 258 11.72 -2.82 -17.17
#